data_AF-W8GIV0-F1
#
_entry.id   AF-W8GIV0-F1
#
_cell.length_a   1.000
_cell.length_b   1.000
_cell.length_c   1.000
_cell.angle_alpha   90.00
_cell.angle_beta   90.00
_cell.angle_gamma   90.00
#
_symmetry.space_group_name_H-M   'P 1'
#
loop_
_entity.id
_entity.type
_entity.pdbx_description
1 polymer ?
#
loop_
_entity_poly.entity_id
_entity_poly.type
_entity_poly.pdbx_seq_one_letter_code
_entity_poly.pdbx_strand_id
1 'polypeptide(L)'
;MEKKTPNKYNICLTYGTFDMFHFGHLSLLLRCKNQCNQLIVGVATDKYNKFKNKESFQSENQRFNFINMLPFVDKTIYEHNFSTQWKKDYKKYKANAIIMGDDHVGELDYLIKEGLNIIYLKRTTGISTTDIKEKLKCKKYSFFIQEKWIETKNIFNRINKNINKNDHFSILGISNKIEAHYELYQFWNNSKKVDLIFFFDDIEEINLLKRKINYWKKLKG
;
A
#
# COMPACT_ATOMS: atom_id res chain seq x y z
N MET A 1 22.66 17.79 12.82
CA MET A 1 22.00 17.23 11.62
C MET A 1 22.78 15.99 11.22
N GLU A 2 22.23 14.78 11.42
CA GLU A 2 22.86 13.56 10.94
C GLU A 2 22.93 13.59 9.40
N LYS A 3 24.13 13.43 8.85
CA LYS A 3 24.32 13.32 7.41
C LYS A 3 23.67 12.02 6.95
N LYS A 4 22.50 12.12 6.32
CA LYS A 4 21.83 10.98 5.67
C LYS A 4 22.81 10.38 4.66
N THR A 5 23.14 9.10 4.80
CA THR A 5 23.96 8.40 3.81
C THR A 5 23.32 8.53 2.43
N PRO A 6 24.10 8.77 1.36
CA PRO A 6 23.54 8.88 0.01
C PRO A 6 22.82 7.58 -0.34
N ASN A 7 21.62 7.70 -0.94
CA ASN A 7 20.89 6.54 -1.41
C ASN A 7 21.64 5.86 -2.55
N LYS A 8 21.53 4.54 -2.65
CA LYS A 8 22.23 3.72 -3.65
C LYS A 8 21.78 4.01 -5.08
N TYR A 9 20.51 4.36 -5.28
CA TYR A 9 19.91 4.58 -6.59
C TYR A 9 19.33 6.00 -6.71
N ASN A 10 19.20 6.48 -7.94
CA ASN A 10 18.62 7.80 -8.19
C ASN A 10 17.11 7.67 -8.33
N ILE A 11 16.65 6.75 -9.19
CA ILE A 11 15.24 6.54 -9.50
C ILE A 11 14.96 5.04 -9.48
N CYS A 12 14.08 4.62 -8.57
CA CYS A 12 13.60 3.24 -8.51
C CYS A 12 12.16 3.12 -8.99
N LEU A 13 11.88 2.01 -9.67
CA LEU A 13 10.53 1.55 -9.99
C LEU A 13 10.14 0.42 -9.06
N THR A 14 8.88 0.39 -8.64
CA THR A 14 8.25 -0.76 -7.99
C THR A 14 6.83 -0.90 -8.51
N TYR A 15 6.28 -2.11 -8.51
CA TYR A 15 4.95 -2.39 -9.03
C TYR A 15 4.15 -3.20 -8.03
N GLY A 16 2.83 -3.11 -8.10
CA GLY A 16 1.97 -3.91 -7.25
C GLY A 16 0.49 -3.60 -7.41
N THR A 17 -0.33 -4.53 -6.91
CA THR A 17 -1.77 -4.32 -6.83
C THR A 17 -2.14 -3.33 -5.72
N PHE A 18 -1.48 -3.40 -4.56
CA PHE A 18 -1.73 -2.52 -3.40
C PHE A 18 -3.20 -2.51 -2.92
N ASP A 19 -3.92 -3.62 -3.07
CA ASP A 19 -5.30 -3.79 -2.59
C ASP A 19 -5.33 -3.97 -1.07
N MET A 20 -6.32 -3.35 -0.41
CA MET A 20 -6.46 -3.33 1.05
C MET A 20 -5.16 -2.86 1.70
N PHE A 21 -4.73 -1.64 1.38
CA PHE A 21 -3.42 -1.14 1.77
C PHE A 21 -3.14 -1.29 3.28
N HIS A 22 -2.02 -1.94 3.61
CA HIS A 22 -1.71 -2.44 4.95
C HIS A 22 -0.22 -2.30 5.26
N PHE A 23 0.18 -2.60 6.50
CA PHE A 23 1.56 -2.36 6.96
C PHE A 23 2.64 -3.08 6.10
N GLY A 24 2.34 -4.27 5.58
CA GLY A 24 3.24 -4.94 4.62
C GLY A 24 3.53 -4.11 3.35
N HIS A 25 2.52 -3.48 2.74
CA HIS A 25 2.72 -2.60 1.59
C HIS A 25 3.51 -1.35 1.96
N LEU A 26 3.17 -0.72 3.09
CA LEU A 26 3.92 0.43 3.60
C LEU A 26 5.40 0.06 3.80
N SER A 27 5.68 -1.04 4.50
CA SER A 27 7.02 -1.53 4.78
C SER A 27 7.82 -1.84 3.51
N LEU A 28 7.17 -2.40 2.48
CA LEU A 28 7.79 -2.58 1.17
C LEU A 28 8.18 -1.23 0.55
N LEU A 29 7.23 -0.30 0.41
CA LEU A 29 7.48 0.97 -0.27
C LEU A 29 8.50 1.85 0.46
N LEU A 30 8.55 1.81 1.79
CA LEU A 30 9.58 2.51 2.56
C LEU A 30 10.97 1.93 2.34
N ARG A 31 11.06 0.60 2.29
CA ARG A 31 12.33 -0.06 1.94
C ARG A 31 12.74 0.27 0.52
N CYS A 32 11.80 0.38 -0.42
CA CYS A 32 12.09 0.88 -1.77
C CYS A 32 12.63 2.32 -1.72
N LYS A 33 11.93 3.25 -1.04
CA LYS A 33 12.37 4.65 -0.91
C LYS A 33 13.75 4.78 -0.25
N ASN A 34 14.05 3.96 0.76
CA ASN A 34 15.37 3.98 1.41
C ASN A 34 16.53 3.53 0.50
N GLN A 35 16.23 2.98 -0.67
CA GLN A 35 17.23 2.63 -1.68
C GLN A 35 17.41 3.74 -2.72
N CYS A 36 16.53 4.75 -2.78
CA CYS A 36 16.51 5.71 -3.89
C CYS A 36 16.18 7.17 -3.53
N ASN A 37 16.63 8.09 -4.38
CA ASN A 37 16.24 9.49 -4.26
C ASN A 37 14.79 9.73 -4.70
N GLN A 38 14.35 9.06 -5.77
CA GLN A 38 12.98 9.12 -6.28
C GLN A 38 12.39 7.72 -6.44
N LEU A 39 11.16 7.52 -5.95
CA LEU A 39 10.40 6.29 -6.03
C LEU A 39 9.19 6.49 -6.93
N ILE A 40 9.12 5.69 -7.98
CA ILE A 40 7.98 5.62 -8.91
C ILE A 40 7.25 4.29 -8.67
N VAL A 41 5.95 4.36 -8.40
CA VAL A 41 5.12 3.19 -8.08
C VAL A 41 4.10 2.93 -9.17
N GLY A 42 4.14 1.75 -9.76
CA GLY A 42 3.14 1.24 -10.69
C GLY A 42 2.01 0.52 -9.96
N VAL A 43 0.77 0.97 -10.16
CA VAL A 43 -0.44 0.39 -9.56
C VAL A 43 -1.19 -0.42 -10.61
N ALA A 44 -1.33 -1.72 -10.38
CA ALA A 44 -2.00 -2.64 -11.31
C ALA A 44 -3.45 -2.19 -11.58
N THR A 45 -3.81 -2.08 -12.86
CA THR A 45 -5.20 -1.86 -13.27
C THR A 45 -6.10 -3.04 -12.92
N ASP A 46 -7.39 -2.80 -12.73
CA ASP A 46 -8.39 -3.84 -12.45
C ASP A 46 -8.47 -4.83 -13.63
N LYS A 47 -8.36 -4.31 -14.87
CA LYS A 47 -8.24 -5.15 -16.07
C LYS A 47 -7.03 -6.09 -15.99
N TYR A 48 -5.87 -5.58 -15.58
CA TYR A 48 -4.65 -6.39 -15.47
C TYR A 48 -4.70 -7.37 -14.30
N ASN A 49 -5.26 -6.97 -13.16
CA ASN A 49 -5.48 -7.88 -12.03
C ASN A 49 -6.42 -9.03 -12.41
N LYS A 50 -7.51 -8.74 -13.14
CA LYS A 50 -8.44 -9.76 -13.62
C LYS A 50 -7.77 -10.76 -14.56
N PHE A 51 -6.89 -10.30 -15.45
CA PHE A 51 -6.06 -11.18 -16.29
C PHE A 51 -5.18 -12.12 -15.45
N LYS A 52 -4.71 -11.68 -14.29
CA LYS A 52 -3.94 -12.49 -13.32
C LYS A 52 -4.82 -13.34 -12.40
N ASN A 53 -6.11 -13.50 -12.69
CA ASN A 53 -7.10 -14.17 -11.84
C ASN A 53 -7.18 -13.58 -10.41
N LYS A 54 -6.92 -12.28 -10.27
CA LYS A 54 -7.01 -11.55 -9.00
C LYS A 54 -8.12 -10.50 -9.08
N GLU A 55 -9.00 -10.48 -8.09
CA GLU A 55 -10.00 -9.42 -7.92
C GLU A 55 -9.63 -8.54 -6.73
N SER A 56 -9.56 -7.23 -6.97
CA SER A 56 -9.26 -6.24 -5.94
C SER A 56 -10.55 -5.79 -5.25
N PHE A 57 -10.46 -5.54 -3.95
CA PHE A 57 -11.58 -5.00 -3.19
C PHE A 57 -11.82 -3.52 -3.54
N GLN A 58 -10.72 -2.77 -3.62
CA GLN A 58 -10.69 -1.36 -4.01
C GLN A 58 -10.51 -1.22 -5.52
N SER A 59 -11.17 -0.23 -6.11
CA SER A 59 -10.98 0.09 -7.53
C SER A 59 -9.55 0.53 -7.81
N GLU A 60 -9.11 0.42 -9.06
CA GLU A 60 -7.80 0.93 -9.48
C GLU A 60 -7.60 2.40 -9.15
N ASN A 61 -8.64 3.24 -9.28
CA ASN A 61 -8.57 4.66 -8.92
C ASN A 61 -8.36 4.87 -7.42
N GLN A 62 -9.09 4.13 -6.58
CA GLN A 62 -8.93 4.20 -5.12
C GLN A 62 -7.51 3.79 -4.70
N ARG A 63 -6.98 2.70 -5.28
CA ARG A 63 -5.62 2.23 -5.00
C ARG A 63 -4.58 3.22 -5.52
N PHE A 64 -4.76 3.75 -6.72
CA PHE A 64 -3.88 4.75 -7.31
C PHE A 64 -3.83 6.02 -6.46
N ASN A 65 -4.99 6.57 -6.11
CA ASN A 65 -5.08 7.78 -5.28
C ASN A 65 -4.41 7.56 -3.93
N PHE A 66 -4.64 6.41 -3.30
CA PHE A 66 -3.98 6.05 -2.04
C PHE A 66 -2.45 6.10 -2.17
N ILE A 67 -1.89 5.44 -3.18
CA ILE A 67 -0.44 5.40 -3.39
C ILE A 67 0.11 6.79 -3.73
N ASN A 68 -0.61 7.58 -4.52
CA ASN A 68 -0.23 8.93 -4.91
C ASN A 68 -0.24 9.93 -3.75
N MET A 69 -0.98 9.64 -2.67
CA MET A 69 -0.99 10.44 -1.44
C MET A 69 0.19 10.13 -0.50
N LEU A 70 0.96 9.06 -0.75
CA LEU A 70 2.08 8.71 0.12
C LEU A 70 3.24 9.70 -0.07
N PRO A 71 3.71 10.39 0.99
CA PRO A 71 4.66 11.51 0.86
C PRO A 71 6.06 11.10 0.39
N PHE A 72 6.37 9.81 0.46
CA PHE A 72 7.64 9.23 0.01
C PHE A 72 7.54 8.58 -1.39
N VAL A 73 6.36 8.60 -2.01
CA VAL A 73 6.15 8.20 -3.40
C VAL A 73 6.21 9.45 -4.26
N ASP A 74 7.23 9.56 -5.11
CA ASP A 74 7.45 10.75 -5.93
C ASP A 74 6.56 10.75 -7.18
N LYS A 75 6.14 9.56 -7.64
CA LYS A 75 5.22 9.42 -8.77
C LYS A 75 4.44 8.12 -8.72
N THR A 76 3.15 8.18 -9.03
CA THR A 76 2.30 6.99 -9.26
C THR A 76 1.95 6.87 -10.74
N ILE A 77 1.96 5.65 -11.27
CA ILE A 77 1.58 5.33 -12.66
C ILE A 77 0.66 4.10 -12.67
N TYR A 78 -0.19 3.98 -13.68
CA TYR A 78 -0.97 2.75 -13.88
C TYR A 78 -0.10 1.66 -14.49
N GLU A 79 -0.25 0.44 -14.00
CA GLU A 79 0.37 -0.77 -14.55
C GLU A 79 -0.69 -1.57 -15.31
N HIS A 80 -0.55 -1.60 -16.63
CA HIS A 80 -1.44 -2.33 -17.53
C HIS A 80 -0.94 -3.72 -17.88
N ASN A 81 0.38 -3.89 -17.97
CA ASN A 81 1.01 -5.19 -18.18
C ASN A 81 2.51 -5.12 -17.85
N PHE A 82 2.92 -5.73 -16.75
CA PHE A 82 4.31 -5.69 -16.30
C PHE A 82 5.30 -6.10 -17.40
N SER A 83 5.07 -7.25 -18.06
CA SER A 83 6.04 -7.91 -18.96
C SER A 83 6.52 -7.04 -20.11
N THR A 84 5.71 -6.05 -20.51
CA THR A 84 6.03 -5.11 -21.59
C THR A 84 6.24 -3.68 -21.11
N GLN A 85 5.66 -3.33 -19.96
CA GLN A 85 5.63 -1.95 -19.48
C GLN A 85 6.90 -1.56 -18.73
N TRP A 86 7.49 -2.46 -17.93
CA TRP A 86 8.65 -2.12 -17.10
C TRP A 86 9.80 -1.50 -17.90
N LYS A 87 10.07 -1.99 -19.13
CA LYS A 87 11.13 -1.49 -20.01
C LYS A 87 10.85 -0.08 -20.51
N LYS A 88 9.59 0.21 -20.82
CA LYS A 88 9.15 1.54 -21.27
C LYS A 88 9.29 2.54 -20.14
N ASP A 89 8.83 2.18 -18.95
CA ASP A 89 8.92 3.02 -17.75
C ASP A 89 10.38 3.25 -17.34
N TYR A 90 11.21 2.19 -17.36
CA TYR A 90 12.63 2.26 -17.03
C TYR A 90 13.36 3.28 -17.92
N LYS A 91 13.10 3.23 -19.23
CA LYS A 91 13.65 4.21 -20.19
C LYS A 91 13.05 5.60 -20.01
N LYS A 92 11.72 5.71 -19.94
CA LYS A 92 10.98 6.98 -19.87
C LYS A 92 11.38 7.82 -18.67
N TYR A 93 11.48 7.18 -17.50
CA TYR A 93 11.79 7.86 -16.25
C TYR A 93 13.28 7.86 -15.92
N LYS A 94 14.13 7.30 -16.80
CA LYS A 94 15.57 7.12 -16.54
C LYS A 94 15.81 6.40 -15.21
N ALA A 95 14.98 5.38 -14.93
CA ALA A 95 15.14 4.57 -13.75
C ALA A 95 16.49 3.85 -13.79
N ASN A 96 17.12 3.68 -12.63
CA ASN A 96 18.37 2.94 -12.51
C ASN A 96 18.27 1.73 -11.60
N ALA A 97 17.07 1.40 -11.11
CA ALA A 97 16.77 0.14 -10.45
C ALA A 97 15.26 -0.19 -10.49
N ILE A 98 14.96 -1.49 -10.40
CA ILE A 98 13.61 -2.03 -10.16
C ILE A 98 13.66 -2.80 -8.84
N ILE A 99 12.73 -2.50 -7.94
CA ILE A 99 12.62 -3.14 -6.64
C ILE A 99 11.27 -3.84 -6.56
N MET A 100 11.26 -5.11 -6.15
CA MET A 100 10.03 -5.90 -6.00
C MET A 100 10.08 -6.75 -4.73
N GLY A 101 8.93 -7.32 -4.37
CA GLY A 101 8.88 -8.35 -3.34
C GLY A 101 9.62 -9.63 -3.76
N ASP A 102 9.99 -10.44 -2.78
CA ASP A 102 10.68 -11.72 -3.00
C ASP A 102 9.79 -12.81 -3.62
N ASP A 103 8.48 -12.55 -3.72
CA ASP A 103 7.53 -13.34 -4.49
C ASP A 103 7.81 -13.36 -6.00
N HIS A 104 8.66 -12.44 -6.47
CA HIS A 104 9.08 -12.36 -7.87
C HIS A 104 10.55 -12.79 -8.11
N VAL A 105 11.21 -13.37 -7.10
CA VAL A 105 12.59 -13.87 -7.25
C VAL A 105 12.67 -14.84 -8.41
N GLY A 106 13.67 -14.69 -9.28
CA GLY A 106 13.84 -15.50 -10.47
C GLY A 106 13.13 -14.96 -11.71
N GLU A 107 12.00 -14.25 -11.56
CA GLU A 107 11.22 -13.78 -12.71
C GLU A 107 11.97 -12.75 -13.58
N LEU A 108 12.84 -11.95 -12.96
CA LEU A 108 13.60 -10.88 -13.63
C LEU A 108 15.11 -11.11 -13.63
N ASP A 109 15.57 -12.30 -13.24
CA ASP A 109 17.02 -12.59 -13.14
C ASP A 109 17.73 -12.46 -14.50
N TYR A 110 17.01 -12.66 -15.60
CA TYR A 110 17.52 -12.42 -16.95
C TYR A 110 17.95 -10.95 -17.15
N LEU A 111 17.25 -9.99 -16.52
CA LEU A 111 17.61 -8.57 -16.56
C LEU A 111 18.84 -8.26 -15.73
N ILE A 112 19.05 -8.98 -14.62
CA ILE A 112 20.28 -8.87 -13.83
C ILE A 112 21.47 -9.29 -14.69
N LYS A 113 21.34 -10.37 -15.48
CA LYS A 113 22.36 -10.81 -16.43
C LYS A 113 22.63 -9.78 -17.54
N GLU A 114 21.62 -9.00 -17.92
CA GLU A 114 21.75 -7.86 -18.84
C GLU A 114 22.31 -6.58 -18.17
N GLY A 115 22.67 -6.65 -16.88
CA GLY A 115 23.30 -5.54 -16.14
C GLY A 115 22.32 -4.56 -15.50
N LEU A 116 21.02 -4.89 -15.42
CA LEU A 116 20.04 -4.06 -14.72
C LEU A 116 20.08 -4.32 -13.22
N ASN A 117 19.87 -3.26 -12.43
CA ASN A 117 19.73 -3.37 -10.99
C ASN A 117 18.32 -3.84 -10.62
N ILE A 118 18.15 -5.14 -10.40
CA ILE A 118 16.92 -5.72 -9.83
C ILE A 118 17.16 -6.07 -8.36
N ILE A 119 16.26 -5.63 -7.48
CA ILE A 119 16.36 -5.85 -6.03
C ILE A 119 15.09 -6.53 -5.53
N TYR A 120 15.26 -7.68 -4.88
CA TYR A 120 14.19 -8.41 -4.24
C TYR A 120 14.17 -8.14 -2.73
N LEU A 121 13.03 -7.70 -2.21
CA LEU A 121 12.83 -7.39 -0.81
C LEU A 121 11.95 -8.46 -0.17
N LYS A 122 12.42 -9.04 0.94
CA LYS A 122 11.64 -10.03 1.69
C LYS A 122 10.27 -9.50 2.08
N ARG A 123 9.23 -10.30 1.91
CA ARG A 123 7.90 -9.96 2.41
C ARG A 123 7.91 -9.72 3.92
N THR A 124 7.08 -8.77 4.36
CA THR A 124 6.83 -8.55 5.78
C THR A 124 6.03 -9.73 6.34
N THR A 125 6.56 -10.40 7.36
CA THR A 125 5.92 -11.58 7.96
C THR A 125 4.65 -11.21 8.73
N GLY A 126 3.67 -12.13 8.75
CA GLY A 126 2.44 -12.01 9.54
C GLY A 126 1.37 -11.06 8.99
N ILE A 127 1.52 -10.56 7.75
CA ILE A 127 0.49 -9.74 7.10
C ILE A 127 0.44 -9.95 5.57
N SER A 128 -0.77 -10.17 5.06
CA SER A 128 -1.05 -10.20 3.63
C SER A 128 -2.49 -9.75 3.36
N THR A 129 -2.80 -9.31 2.13
CA THR A 129 -4.18 -9.02 1.72
C THR A 129 -5.09 -10.24 1.91
N THR A 130 -4.57 -11.46 1.67
CA THR A 130 -5.32 -12.71 1.89
C THR A 130 -5.64 -12.90 3.37
N ASP A 131 -4.64 -12.78 4.24
CA ASP A 131 -4.81 -12.92 5.70
C ASP A 131 -5.80 -11.87 6.23
N ILE A 132 -5.74 -10.65 5.68
CA ILE A 132 -6.68 -9.57 6.02
C ILE A 132 -8.10 -9.93 5.57
N LYS A 133 -8.27 -10.40 4.33
CA LYS A 133 -9.56 -10.87 3.81
C LYS A 133 -10.13 -12.00 4.67
N GLU A 134 -9.30 -12.89 5.19
CA GLU A 134 -9.72 -13.95 6.12
C GLU A 134 -10.06 -13.43 7.52
N LYS A 135 -9.22 -12.57 8.09
CA LYS A 135 -9.48 -11.92 9.39
C LYS A 135 -10.79 -11.12 9.36
N LEU A 136 -11.05 -10.39 8.27
CA LEU A 136 -12.30 -9.66 8.09
C LEU A 136 -13.54 -10.55 8.07
N LYS A 137 -13.41 -11.81 7.62
CA LYS A 137 -14.52 -12.78 7.65
C LYS A 137 -14.82 -13.25 9.07
N CYS A 138 -13.79 -13.57 9.85
CA CYS A 138 -13.96 -14.29 11.12
C CYS A 138 -13.87 -13.42 12.38
N LYS A 139 -13.29 -12.21 12.31
CA LYS A 139 -13.12 -11.32 13.47
C LYS A 139 -14.15 -10.20 13.52
N LYS A 140 -14.39 -9.69 14.74
CA LYS A 140 -15.06 -8.41 14.95
C LYS A 140 -14.11 -7.30 14.45
N TYR A 141 -14.68 -6.24 13.88
CA TYR A 141 -13.92 -5.10 13.42
C TYR A 141 -14.53 -3.80 13.92
N SER A 142 -13.68 -2.80 14.09
CA SER A 142 -14.05 -1.43 14.46
C SER A 142 -13.71 -0.52 13.29
N PHE A 143 -14.69 0.28 12.87
CA PHE A 143 -14.52 1.25 11.81
C PHE A 143 -14.44 2.64 12.42
N PHE A 144 -13.32 3.31 12.20
CA PHE A 144 -13.10 4.70 12.58
C PHE A 144 -13.15 5.51 11.29
N ILE A 145 -14.03 6.51 11.19
CA ILE A 145 -14.15 7.39 10.02
C ILE A 145 -13.93 8.79 10.51
N GLN A 146 -12.99 9.53 9.91
CA GLN A 146 -12.77 10.92 10.25
C GLN A 146 -12.57 11.76 8.99
N GLU A 147 -13.18 12.94 8.98
CA GLU A 147 -13.00 13.90 7.89
C GLU A 147 -11.80 14.80 8.17
N LYS A 148 -11.64 15.19 9.44
CA LYS A 148 -10.58 16.10 9.85
C LYS A 148 -9.39 15.36 10.42
N TRP A 149 -8.21 15.89 10.11
CA TRP A 149 -6.95 15.32 10.56
C TRP A 149 -6.79 15.37 12.09
N ILE A 150 -7.24 16.46 12.73
CA ILE A 150 -7.17 16.59 14.19
C ILE A 150 -7.94 15.48 14.92
N GLU A 151 -9.09 15.07 14.37
CA GLU A 151 -9.92 14.02 14.94
C GLU A 151 -9.30 12.63 14.69
N THR A 152 -8.69 12.47 13.52
CA THR A 152 -7.89 11.30 13.16
C THR A 152 -6.76 11.07 14.18
N LYS A 153 -5.98 12.12 14.50
CA LYS A 153 -4.93 12.09 15.54
C LYS A 153 -5.46 11.64 16.90
N ASN A 154 -6.63 12.14 17.30
CA ASN A 154 -7.24 11.79 18.58
C ASN A 154 -7.66 10.32 18.65
N ILE A 155 -8.27 9.79 17.58
CA ILE A 155 -8.62 8.36 17.49
C ILE A 155 -7.38 7.50 17.56
N PHE A 156 -6.35 7.88 16.84
CA PHE A 156 -5.08 7.17 16.82
C PHE A 156 -4.43 7.08 18.21
N ASN A 157 -4.42 8.17 18.97
CA ASN A 157 -3.97 8.16 20.36
C ASN A 157 -4.83 7.24 21.25
N ARG A 158 -6.14 7.17 21.02
CA ARG A 158 -7.05 6.26 21.74
C ARG A 158 -6.84 4.80 21.36
N ILE A 159 -6.69 4.50 20.07
CA ILE A 159 -6.36 3.16 19.53
C ILE A 159 -5.07 2.65 20.17
N ASN A 160 -4.05 3.50 20.22
CA ASN A 160 -2.77 3.15 20.81
C ASN A 160 -2.86 2.82 22.31
N LYS A 161 -3.76 3.48 23.04
CA LYS A 161 -3.95 3.23 24.48
C LYS A 161 -4.87 2.03 24.78
N ASN A 162 -5.93 1.80 24.00
CA ASN A 162 -7.07 0.98 24.45
C ASN A 162 -7.34 -0.31 23.65
N ILE A 163 -6.74 -0.53 22.47
CA ILE A 163 -7.04 -1.76 21.71
C ILE A 163 -6.23 -2.93 22.24
N ASN A 164 -6.96 -3.91 22.79
CA ASN A 164 -6.45 -5.20 23.23
C ASN A 164 -5.98 -6.02 22.01
N LYS A 165 -4.83 -6.69 22.15
CA LYS A 165 -3.98 -7.12 21.02
C LYS A 165 -4.51 -8.27 20.14
N ASN A 166 -5.63 -8.91 20.46
CA ASN A 166 -5.94 -10.23 19.86
C ASN A 166 -7.29 -10.37 19.14
N ASP A 167 -8.33 -9.58 19.44
CA ASP A 167 -9.71 -9.93 19.04
C ASP A 167 -10.42 -8.98 18.08
N HIS A 168 -9.86 -7.80 17.79
CA HIS A 168 -10.53 -6.77 16.99
C HIS A 168 -9.64 -6.21 15.87
N PHE A 169 -10.16 -6.26 14.65
CA PHE A 169 -9.53 -5.71 13.46
C PHE A 169 -9.90 -4.23 13.28
N SER A 170 -8.93 -3.34 13.11
CA SER A 170 -9.20 -1.89 13.06
C SER A 170 -9.05 -1.32 11.66
N ILE A 171 -10.11 -0.65 11.19
CA ILE A 171 -10.16 0.02 9.90
C ILE A 171 -10.33 1.53 10.14
N LEU A 172 -9.43 2.33 9.58
CA LEU A 172 -9.53 3.78 9.62
C LEU A 172 -9.80 4.34 8.22
N GLY A 173 -10.84 5.16 8.09
CA GLY A 173 -11.12 5.99 6.93
C GLY A 173 -10.69 7.44 7.17
N ILE A 174 -10.02 8.10 6.21
CA ILE A 174 -9.68 9.53 6.27
C ILE A 174 -10.10 10.25 4.98
N SER A 175 -10.80 11.41 5.09
CA SER A 175 -11.30 12.15 3.92
C SER A 175 -10.36 13.23 3.33
N ASN A 176 -9.36 13.69 4.09
CA ASN A 176 -8.61 14.89 3.72
C ASN A 176 -7.30 14.60 2.97
N LYS A 177 -7.19 15.20 1.77
CA LYS A 177 -6.09 15.07 0.80
C LYS A 177 -4.81 15.88 1.08
N ILE A 178 -4.79 16.83 2.01
CA ILE A 178 -3.72 17.85 2.02
C ILE A 178 -2.92 17.92 3.33
N GLU A 179 -3.55 17.69 4.49
CA GLU A 179 -2.88 17.97 5.78
C GLU A 179 -2.27 16.72 6.47
N ALA A 180 -2.63 15.51 6.04
CA ALA A 180 -2.40 14.30 6.81
C ALA A 180 -1.08 13.55 6.53
N HIS A 181 -0.36 13.86 5.46
CA HIS A 181 0.53 12.88 4.83
C HIS A 181 1.76 12.48 5.66
N TYR A 182 2.52 13.46 6.20
CA TYR A 182 3.74 13.15 6.94
C TYR A 182 3.44 12.61 8.34
N GLU A 183 2.47 13.18 9.03
CA GLU A 183 2.13 12.76 10.39
C GLU A 183 1.37 11.43 10.42
N LEU A 184 0.53 11.12 9.42
CA LEU A 184 -0.06 9.79 9.28
C LEU A 184 1.01 8.72 9.05
N TYR A 185 1.99 9.03 8.21
CA TYR A 185 3.14 8.16 8.00
C TYR A 185 3.92 7.91 9.30
N GLN A 186 4.31 8.98 10.00
CA GLN A 186 5.03 8.87 11.28
C GLN A 186 4.20 8.12 12.32
N PHE A 187 2.90 8.38 12.36
CA PHE A 187 2.00 7.68 13.23
C PHE A 187 1.95 6.18 12.92
N TRP A 188 1.82 5.81 11.63
CA TRP A 188 1.69 4.42 11.23
C TRP A 188 2.98 3.63 11.46
N ASN A 189 4.14 4.24 11.20
CA ASN A 189 5.43 3.63 11.51
C ASN A 189 5.56 3.30 13.02
N ASN A 190 4.93 4.10 13.88
CA ASN A 190 4.96 3.93 15.33
C ASN A 190 3.78 3.11 15.89
N SER A 191 2.70 2.90 15.14
CA SER A 191 1.51 2.16 15.58
C SER A 191 1.42 0.78 14.94
N LYS A 192 1.68 -0.26 15.74
CA LYS A 192 1.41 -1.67 15.37
C LYS A 192 -0.07 -2.08 15.52
N LYS A 193 -1.01 -1.12 15.62
CA LYS A 193 -2.38 -1.38 16.10
C LYS A 193 -3.50 -1.04 15.10
N VAL A 194 -3.18 -0.51 13.92
CA VAL A 194 -4.16 -0.30 12.84
C VAL A 194 -3.86 -1.24 11.69
N ASP A 195 -4.82 -2.09 11.34
CA ASP A 195 -4.66 -3.13 10.34
C ASP A 195 -4.86 -2.60 8.91
N LEU A 196 -5.81 -1.67 8.72
CA LEU A 196 -6.13 -1.04 7.44
C LEU A 196 -6.39 0.46 7.56
N ILE A 197 -5.93 1.18 6.54
CA ILE A 197 -6.28 2.59 6.34
C ILE A 197 -6.84 2.73 4.93
N PHE A 198 -7.94 3.47 4.81
CA PHE A 198 -8.56 3.85 3.55
C PHE A 198 -8.66 5.36 3.48
N PHE A 199 -8.23 5.94 2.36
CA PHE A 199 -8.62 7.30 2.01
C PHE A 199 -9.88 7.25 1.18
N PHE A 200 -10.74 8.24 1.35
CA PHE A 200 -12.01 8.34 0.65
C PHE A 200 -12.25 9.80 0.24
N ASP A 201 -12.82 10.02 -0.94
CA ASP A 201 -13.17 11.37 -1.38
C ASP A 201 -14.52 11.81 -0.77
N ASP A 202 -15.42 10.86 -0.51
CA ASP A 202 -16.69 11.08 0.18
C ASP A 202 -17.07 9.92 1.13
N ILE A 203 -18.01 10.19 2.04
CA ILE A 203 -18.44 9.20 3.04
C ILE A 203 -19.24 8.03 2.43
N GLU A 204 -19.76 8.17 1.20
CA GLU A 204 -20.48 7.12 0.51
C GLU A 204 -19.54 5.99 0.09
N GLU A 205 -18.31 6.29 -0.33
CA GLU A 205 -17.28 5.28 -0.62
C GLU A 205 -17.04 4.37 0.59
N ILE A 206 -17.04 4.93 1.80
CA ILE A 206 -16.90 4.13 3.02
C ILE A 206 -18.14 3.30 3.29
N ASN A 207 -19.33 3.88 3.11
CA ASN A 207 -20.57 3.14 3.29
C ASN A 207 -20.66 1.97 2.31
N LEU A 208 -20.15 2.15 1.09
CA LEU A 208 -20.01 1.07 0.10
C LEU A 208 -19.00 0.01 0.56
N LEU A 209 -17.83 0.41 1.06
CA LEU A 209 -16.82 -0.48 1.66
C LEU A 209 -17.41 -1.28 2.83
N LYS A 210 -18.14 -0.64 3.75
CA LYS A 210 -18.85 -1.30 4.85
C LYS A 210 -19.89 -2.30 4.34
N ARG A 211 -20.70 -1.91 3.35
CA ARG A 211 -21.70 -2.80 2.73
C ARG A 211 -21.04 -4.00 2.06
N LYS A 212 -19.95 -3.81 1.31
CA LYS A 212 -19.15 -4.88 0.69
C LYS A 212 -18.59 -5.85 1.74
N ILE A 213 -17.99 -5.34 2.82
CA ILE A 213 -17.49 -6.18 3.93
C ILE A 213 -18.64 -6.97 4.58
N ASN A 214 -19.78 -6.32 4.84
CA ASN A 214 -20.96 -6.97 5.43
C ASN A 214 -21.56 -8.04 4.50
N TYR A 215 -21.66 -7.75 3.20
CA TYR A 215 -22.13 -8.69 2.18
C TYR A 215 -21.23 -9.93 2.12
N TRP A 216 -19.91 -9.73 2.13
CA TRP A 216 -18.94 -10.82 2.18
C TRP A 216 -19.07 -11.69 3.44
N LYS A 217 -19.42 -11.11 4.59
CA LYS A 217 -19.72 -11.89 5.81
C LYS A 217 -20.99 -12.73 5.65
N LYS A 218 -22.04 -12.19 5.02
CA LYS A 218 -23.33 -12.86 4.86
C LYS A 218 -23.29 -14.08 3.92
N LEU A 219 -22.41 -14.11 2.92
CA LEU A 219 -22.24 -15.28 2.03
C LEU A 219 -21.70 -16.54 2.73
N LYS A 220 -21.42 -16.47 4.03
CA LYS A 220 -21.01 -17.59 4.89
C LYS A 220 -22.01 -17.92 6.01
N GLY A 221 -23.11 -17.18 6.12
CA GLY A 221 -24.19 -17.43 7.08
C GLY A 221 -25.25 -18.35 6.49
#